data_AF-A0A5J4RWH3-F1
#
_entry.id   AF-A0A5J4RWH3-F1
#
_cell.length_a   1.000
_cell.length_b   1.000
_cell.length_c   1.000
_cell.angle_alpha   90.00
_cell.angle_beta   90.00
_cell.angle_gamma   90.00
#
_symmetry.space_group_name_H-M   'P 1'
#
loop_
_entity.id
_entity.type
_entity.pdbx_description
1 polymer ?
#
loop_
_entity_poly.entity_id
_entity_poly.type
_entity_poly.pdbx_seq_one_letter_code
_entity_poly.pdbx_strand_id
1 'polypeptide(L)' 'METKTKYWIDLSDYDLETAEVMLQNKRYLYVSFMCHQTIEKAFKTLQQWIKEKL' A
#
# COMPACT_ATOMS: atom_id res chain seq x y z
N MET A 1 13.11 -3.96 -15.95
CA MET A 1 12.43 -2.69 -15.65
C MET A 1 11.17 -3.05 -14.90
N GLU A 2 11.01 -2.58 -13.66
CA GLU A 2 9.85 -2.93 -12.84
C GLU A 2 8.59 -2.21 -13.37
N THR A 3 7.45 -2.90 -13.44
CA THR A 3 6.22 -2.30 -13.94
C THR A 3 5.69 -1.31 -12.90
N LYS A 4 5.01 -0.24 -13.34
CA LYS A 4 4.35 0.71 -12.41
C LYS A 4 3.39 -0.01 -11.46
N THR A 5 2.69 -1.03 -11.97
CA THR A 5 1.82 -1.91 -11.19
C THR A 5 2.58 -2.59 -10.05
N LYS A 6 3.74 -3.21 -10.32
CA LYS A 6 4.54 -3.84 -9.28
C LYS A 6 5.06 -2.84 -8.25
N TYR A 7 5.55 -1.68 -8.70
CA TYR A 7 5.99 -0.61 -7.79
C TYR A 7 4.91 -0.20 -6.76
N TRP A 8 3.65 -0.05 -7.19
CA TRP A 8 2.57 0.32 -6.28
C TRP A 8 2.15 -0.82 -5.33
N ILE A 9 2.29 -2.08 -5.75
CA ILE A 9 2.07 -3.25 -4.89
C ILE A 9 3.15 -3.30 -3.80
N ASP A 10 4.42 -3.23 -4.19
CA ASP A 10 5.54 -3.29 -3.25
C ASP A 10 5.44 -2.16 -2.21
N LEU A 11 4.98 -0.98 -2.63
CA LEU A 11 4.76 0.15 -1.73
C LEU A 11 3.52 -0.02 -0.82
N SER A 12 2.45 -0.66 -1.29
CA SER A 12 1.30 -0.99 -0.42
C SER A 12 1.66 -2.03 0.62
N ASP A 13 2.46 -3.03 0.26
CA ASP A 13 2.89 -4.08 1.18
C ASP A 13 3.81 -3.50 2.26
N TYR A 14 4.74 -2.63 1.87
CA TYR A 14 5.60 -1.90 2.81
C TYR A 14 4.81 -1.05 3.82
N ASP A 15 3.75 -0.37 3.37
CA ASP A 15 2.90 0.41 4.27
C ASP A 15 2.16 -0.48 5.27
N LEU A 16 1.71 -1.66 4.83
CA LEU A 16 1.03 -2.63 5.69
C LEU A 16 1.99 -3.22 6.74
N GLU A 17 3.19 -3.64 6.32
CA GLU A 17 4.25 -4.09 7.23
C GLU A 17 4.58 -3.00 8.27
N THR A 18 4.64 -1.74 7.83
CA THR A 18 4.84 -0.61 8.75
C THR A 18 3.66 -0.45 9.71
N ALA A 19 2.42 -0.64 9.25
CA ALA A 19 1.23 -0.61 10.11
C ALA A 19 1.32 -1.67 11.23
N GLU A 20 1.77 -2.87 10.89
CA GLU A 20 1.98 -3.97 11.84
C GLU A 20 3.04 -3.63 12.88
N VAL A 21 4.18 -3.08 12.46
CA VAL A 21 5.23 -2.61 13.37
C VAL A 21 4.70 -1.51 14.30
N MET A 22 3.89 -0.56 13.79
CA MET A 22 3.28 0.49 14.61
C MET A 22 2.29 -0.10 15.61
N LEU A 23 1.52 -1.11 15.23
CA LEU A 23 0.58 -1.81 16.09
C LEU A 23 1.31 -2.53 17.24
N GLN A 24 2.37 -3.27 16.94
CA GLN A 24 3.21 -3.96 17.93
C GLN A 24 3.82 -2.98 18.93
N ASN A 25 4.24 -1.80 18.46
CA ASN A 25 4.80 -0.73 19.29
C ASN A 25 3.72 0.16 19.96
N LYS A 26 2.44 -0.22 19.90
CA LYS A 26 1.30 0.52 20.49
C LYS A 26 1.16 1.96 19.98
N ARG A 27 1.66 2.24 18.78
CA ARG A 27 1.60 3.55 18.11
C ARG A 27 0.31 3.68 17.30
N TYR A 28 -0.85 3.52 17.96
CA TYR A 28 -2.15 3.35 17.31
C TYR A 28 -2.56 4.50 16.39
N LEU A 29 -2.17 5.74 16.69
CA LEU A 29 -2.46 6.90 15.84
C LEU A 29 -1.90 6.72 14.41
N TYR A 30 -0.76 6.05 14.28
CA TYR A 30 -0.11 5.84 12.99
C TYR A 30 -0.65 4.59 12.27
N VAL A 31 -1.19 3.61 13.00
CA VAL A 31 -1.75 2.38 12.42
C VAL A 31 -2.85 2.71 11.41
N SER A 32 -3.84 3.52 11.81
CA SER A 32 -4.94 3.91 10.93
C SER A 32 -4.46 4.65 9.68
N PHE A 33 -3.45 5.51 9.82
CA PHE A 33 -2.85 6.23 8.69
C PHE A 33 -2.16 5.27 7.72
N MET A 34 -1.35 4.33 8.22
CA MET A 34 -0.68 3.34 7.36
C MET A 34 -1.66 2.40 6.66
N CYS A 35 -2.73 1.97 7.33
CA CYS A 35 -3.79 1.19 6.70
C CYS A 35 -4.51 1.97 5.59
N HIS A 36 -4.81 3.26 5.81
CA HIS A 36 -5.35 4.13 4.77
C HIS A 36 -4.43 4.21 3.54
N GLN A 37 -3.13 4.39 3.78
CA GLN A 37 -2.11 4.46 2.72
C GLN A 37 -1.99 3.15 1.92
N THR A 38 -2.08 2.01 2.60
CA THR A 38 -2.10 0.67 2.00
C THR A 38 -3.27 0.54 1.00
N ILE A 39 -4.48 0.88 1.45
CA ILE A 39 -5.70 0.79 0.63
C ILE A 39 -5.62 1.74 -0.57
N GLU A 40 -5.17 2.97 -0.37
CA GLU A 40 -5.03 3.96 -1.45
C GLU A 40 -4.09 3.45 -2.56
N LYS A 41 -2.94 2.88 -2.17
CA LYS A 41 -1.95 2.35 -3.13
C LYS A 41 -2.44 1.10 -3.84
N ALA A 42 -3.06 0.17 -3.10
CA ALA A 42 -3.69 -1.01 -3.71
C ALA A 42 -4.76 -0.63 -4.74
N PHE A 43 -5.56 0.41 -4.47
CA PHE A 43 -6.54 0.92 -5.43
C PHE A 43 -5.89 1.56 -6.66
N LYS A 44 -4.80 2.32 -6.49
CA LYS A 44 -4.00 2.86 -7.62
C LYS A 44 -3.43 1.73 -8.49
N THR A 45 -2.94 0.65 -7.89
CA THR A 45 -2.51 -0.55 -8.62
C THR A 45 -3.64 -1.11 -9.48
N LEU A 46 -4.83 -1.29 -8.91
CA LEU A 46 -5.99 -1.80 -9.64
C LEU A 46 -6.36 -0.88 -10.82
N GLN A 47 -6.38 0.43 -10.60
CA GLN A 47 -6.66 1.40 -11.66
C GLN A 47 -5.61 1.34 -12.78
N GLN A 48 -4.32 1.25 -12.43
CA GLN A 48 -3.23 1.15 -13.39
C GLN A 48 -3.32 -0.14 -14.20
N TRP A 49 -3.59 -1.26 -13.54
CA TRP A 49 -3.76 -2.56 -14.19
C TRP A 49 -4.92 -2.58 -15.18
N ILE A 50 -6.06 -1.93 -14.84
CA ILE A 50 -7.18 -1.78 -15.77
C ILE A 50 -6.76 -0.96 -17.00
N LYS A 51 -6.04 0.16 -16.81
CA LYS A 51 -5.55 1.00 -17.92
C LYS A 51 -4.57 0.28 -18.84
N GLU A 52 -3.78 -0.66 -18.33
CA GLU A 52 -2.84 -1.45 -19.13
C GLU A 52 -3.54 -2.51 -20.00
N LYS A 53 -4.80 -2.85 -19.70
CA LYS A 53 -5.60 -3.84 -20.44
C LYS A 53 -6.57 -3.25 -21.47
N LEU A 54 -6.80 -1.94 -21.44
CA LEU A 54 -7.63 -1.18 -22.39
C LEU A 54 -6.76 -0.52 -23.45
#